data_AF-A0A182VYF0-F1
#
_entry.id   AF-A0A182VYF0-F1
#
_cell.length_a   1.000
_cell.length_b   1.000
_cell.length_c   1.000
_cell.angle_alpha   90.00
_cell.angle_beta   90.00
_cell.angle_gamma   90.00
#
_symmetry.space_group_name_H-M   'P 1'
#
loop_
_entity.id
_entity.type
_entity.pdbx_description
1 polymer ?
#
loop_
_entity_poly.entity_id
_entity_poly.type
_entity_poly.pdbx_seq_one_letter_code
_entity_poly.pdbx_strand_id
1 'polypeptide(L)'
;MAGLVQDCFSIGSTVECTTCYNANIEGEVLAFDQQTKMLILKCPSASKSAKLNDVYIVNLAMCSDVQVKKEVCIVPEQPLSLNLERLSTRARNQVEQKRLQLTALSAGVSPEGQNLYMAIARTIKQVTWSGPNIVVCKDVTITPPYKVDNVNSSDQRQLSYVKKIVEKHENDQANINQSTSAADIAAN
;
A
#
# COMPACT_ATOMS: atom_id res chain seq x y z
N MET A 1 37.71 -2.64 -22.68
CA MET A 1 38.34 -2.82 -21.36
C MET A 1 37.57 -1.98 -20.36
N ALA A 2 36.49 -2.53 -19.79
CA ALA A 2 35.74 -1.85 -18.74
C ALA A 2 36.59 -1.91 -17.46
N GLY A 3 36.98 -0.74 -16.93
CA GLY A 3 37.72 -0.67 -15.68
C GLY A 3 36.95 -1.37 -14.57
N LEU A 4 37.63 -2.26 -13.85
CA LEU A 4 37.16 -2.81 -12.59
C LEU A 4 36.87 -1.63 -11.66
N VAL A 5 35.60 -1.27 -11.51
CA VAL A 5 35.17 -0.45 -10.39
C VAL A 5 35.31 -1.36 -9.18
N GLN A 6 36.36 -1.15 -8.40
CA GLN A 6 36.53 -1.82 -7.13
C GLN A 6 35.44 -1.24 -6.21
N ASP A 7 34.33 -1.96 -6.05
CA ASP A 7 33.31 -1.59 -5.08
C ASP A 7 33.99 -1.48 -3.70
N CYS A 8 33.94 -0.29 -3.08
CA CYS A 8 34.61 -0.08 -1.79
C CYS A 8 34.02 -0.96 -0.67
N PHE A 9 32.80 -1.48 -0.87
CA PHE A 9 32.11 -2.35 0.08
C PHE A 9 31.42 -3.50 -0.65
N SER A 10 31.90 -4.73 -0.45
CA SER A 10 31.25 -5.93 -0.98
C SER A 10 29.91 -6.19 -0.29
N ILE A 11 28.85 -6.45 -1.05
CA ILE A 11 27.52 -6.80 -0.53
C ILE A 11 27.65 -8.00 0.43
N GLY A 12 26.99 -7.93 1.58
CA GLY A 12 27.07 -8.96 2.63
C GLY A 12 28.22 -8.77 3.62
N SER A 13 29.17 -7.85 3.35
CA SER A 13 30.21 -7.48 4.31
C SER A 13 29.62 -6.76 5.53
N THR A 14 30.26 -6.88 6.68
CA THR A 14 29.92 -6.10 7.87
C THR A 14 30.76 -4.84 7.91
N VAL A 15 30.10 -3.69 7.99
CA VAL A 15 30.73 -2.37 8.08
C VAL A 15 30.25 -1.67 9.34
N GLU A 16 31.17 -1.05 10.07
CA GLU A 16 30.89 -0.12 11.16
C GLU A 16 31.14 1.32 10.67
N CYS A 17 30.18 2.20 10.93
CA CYS A 17 30.26 3.62 10.63
C CYS A 17 30.06 4.44 11.91
N THR A 18 30.90 5.45 12.13
CA THR A 18 30.67 6.48 13.15
C THR A 18 30.08 7.72 12.49
N THR A 19 28.85 8.07 12.86
CA THR A 19 28.16 9.26 12.32
C THR A 19 28.70 10.56 12.92
N CYS A 20 28.34 11.71 12.34
CA CYS A 20 28.66 13.04 12.87
C CYS A 20 28.06 13.34 14.26
N TYR A 21 27.15 12.48 14.76
CA TYR A 21 26.63 12.53 16.13
C TYR A 21 27.36 11.58 17.09
N ASN A 22 28.51 11.01 16.68
CA ASN A 22 29.26 9.98 17.40
C ASN A 22 28.46 8.71 17.69
N ALA A 23 27.38 8.47 16.94
CA ALA A 23 26.64 7.20 17.01
C ALA A 23 27.30 6.18 16.07
N ASN A 24 27.53 4.97 16.58
CA ASN A 24 28.05 3.85 15.81
C ASN A 24 26.91 3.02 15.22
N ILE A 25 27.03 2.71 13.94
CA ILE A 25 26.11 1.86 13.20
C ILE A 25 26.93 0.72 12.61
N GLU A 26 26.69 -0.49 13.09
CA GLU A 26 27.30 -1.71 12.56
C GLU A 26 26.22 -2.57 11.89
N GLY A 27 26.44 -2.91 10.61
CA GLY A 27 25.48 -3.71 9.87
C GLY A 27 26.05 -4.35 8.62
N GLU A 28 25.23 -5.20 8.02
CA GLU A 28 25.55 -5.90 6.77
C GLU A 28 25.24 -5.00 5.56
N VAL A 29 26.18 -4.88 4.63
CA VAL A 29 26.03 -4.06 3.42
C VAL A 29 24.98 -4.66 2.49
N LEU A 30 23.90 -3.93 2.25
CA LEU A 30 22.88 -4.28 1.25
C LEU A 30 23.18 -3.67 -0.11
N ALA A 31 23.66 -2.42 -0.12
CA ALA A 31 23.99 -1.68 -1.32
C ALA A 31 24.92 -0.50 -0.97
N PHE A 32 25.70 -0.07 -1.95
CA PHE A 32 26.50 1.14 -1.85
C PHE A 32 26.37 1.92 -3.15
N ASP A 33 25.95 3.18 -3.06
CA ASP A 33 26.07 4.12 -4.18
C ASP A 33 27.32 4.96 -4.01
N GLN A 34 28.30 4.71 -4.86
CA GLN A 34 29.58 5.41 -4.84
C GLN A 34 29.43 6.90 -5.18
N GLN A 35 28.49 7.26 -6.05
CA GLN A 35 28.35 8.65 -6.51
C GLN A 35 27.88 9.57 -5.38
N THR A 36 26.83 9.16 -4.65
CA THR A 36 26.31 9.94 -3.52
C THR A 36 26.94 9.56 -2.18
N LYS A 37 27.85 8.56 -2.17
CA LYS A 37 28.47 7.98 -0.98
C LYS A 37 27.44 7.47 0.03
N MET A 38 26.36 6.90 -0.46
CA MET A 38 25.28 6.37 0.37
C MET A 38 25.47 4.87 0.59
N LEU A 39 25.66 4.47 1.85
CA LEU A 39 25.81 3.09 2.26
C LEU A 39 24.51 2.60 2.92
N ILE A 40 23.96 1.49 2.42
CA ILE A 40 22.76 0.88 2.97
C ILE A 40 23.15 -0.33 3.82
N LEU A 41 22.83 -0.28 5.12
CA LEU A 41 23.17 -1.29 6.10
C LEU A 41 21.91 -1.98 6.65
N LYS A 42 21.91 -3.30 6.68
CA LYS A 42 20.95 -4.14 7.41
C LYS A 42 21.49 -4.41 8.81
N CYS A 43 20.77 -3.94 9.81
CA CYS A 43 21.11 -4.13 11.23
C CYS A 43 20.06 -5.03 11.91
N PRO A 44 20.42 -5.73 12.99
CA PRO A 44 19.45 -6.43 13.83
C PRO A 44 18.35 -5.47 14.28
N SER A 45 17.10 -5.93 14.32
CA SER A 45 16.00 -5.03 14.69
C SER A 45 16.10 -4.57 16.14
N ALA A 46 15.90 -3.27 16.39
CA ALA A 46 15.78 -2.69 17.71
C ALA A 46 14.63 -3.34 18.52
N SER A 47 13.60 -3.84 17.82
CA SER A 47 12.48 -4.59 18.42
C SER A 47 12.86 -6.00 18.89
N LYS A 48 14.09 -6.47 18.60
CA LYS A 48 14.59 -7.84 18.84
C LYS A 48 13.76 -8.95 18.18
N SER A 49 12.88 -8.60 17.24
CA SER A 49 12.16 -9.58 16.44
C SER A 49 13.09 -10.23 15.42
N ALA A 50 13.28 -11.55 15.51
CA ALA A 50 14.11 -12.31 14.57
C ALA A 50 13.58 -12.30 13.12
N LYS A 51 12.34 -11.85 12.90
CA LYS A 51 11.72 -11.74 11.57
C LYS A 51 11.94 -10.37 10.92
N LEU A 52 12.46 -9.41 11.67
CA LEU A 52 12.61 -8.03 11.23
C LEU A 52 14.08 -7.61 11.26
N ASN A 53 14.43 -6.66 10.42
CA ASN A 53 15.72 -6.00 10.41
C ASN A 53 15.49 -4.51 10.27
N ASP A 54 16.39 -3.72 10.85
CA ASP A 54 16.40 -2.28 10.68
C ASP A 54 17.32 -1.95 9.50
N VAL A 55 16.87 -1.10 8.58
CA VAL A 55 17.66 -0.70 7.41
C VAL A 55 18.08 0.76 7.57
N TYR A 56 19.39 0.98 7.63
CA TYR A 56 19.99 2.30 7.72
C TYR A 56 20.52 2.74 6.36
N ILE A 57 20.23 3.97 5.98
CA ILE A 57 20.76 4.62 4.78
C ILE A 57 21.72 5.72 5.24
N VAL A 58 23.02 5.43 5.19
CA VAL A 58 24.08 6.23 5.80
C VAL A 58 24.79 7.05 4.73
N ASN A 59 24.82 8.37 4.89
CA ASN A 59 25.66 9.23 4.06
C ASN A 59 27.09 9.22 4.61
N LEU A 60 28.01 8.55 3.92
CA LEU A 60 29.40 8.43 4.38
C LEU A 60 30.15 9.75 4.37
N ALA A 61 29.68 10.78 3.66
CA ALA A 61 30.26 12.13 3.75
C ALA A 61 30.04 12.77 5.13
N MET A 62 29.09 12.26 5.91
CA MET A 62 28.77 12.69 7.27
C MET A 62 29.26 11.69 8.33
N CYS A 63 30.11 10.73 7.94
CA CYS A 63 30.75 9.81 8.86
C CYS A 63 32.18 10.27 9.16
N SER A 64 32.56 10.20 10.44
CA SER A 64 33.92 10.50 10.88
C SER A 64 34.86 9.31 10.73
N ASP A 65 34.33 8.09 10.80
CA ASP A 65 35.08 6.84 10.62
C ASP A 65 34.21 5.78 9.96
N VAL A 66 34.82 4.93 9.13
CA VAL A 66 34.17 3.82 8.42
C VAL A 66 35.15 2.65 8.34
N GLN A 67 34.77 1.51 8.91
CA GLN A 67 35.62 0.32 8.99
C GLN A 67 34.90 -0.93 8.49
N VAL A 68 35.55 -1.69 7.63
CA VAL A 68 35.08 -3.03 7.26
C VAL A 68 35.51 -4.01 8.35
N LYS A 69 34.54 -4.57 9.09
CA LYS A 69 34.79 -5.54 10.18
C LYS A 69 34.88 -6.96 9.67
N LYS A 70 34.09 -7.27 8.65
CA LYS A 70 34.07 -8.59 8.01
C LYS A 70 33.84 -8.41 6.53
N GLU A 71 34.77 -8.91 5.73
CA GLU A 71 34.63 -8.91 4.28
C GLU A 71 33.96 -10.22 3.81
N VAL A 72 33.05 -10.10 2.85
CA VAL A 72 32.43 -11.25 2.18
C VAL A 72 32.82 -11.22 0.70
N CYS A 73 33.42 -12.32 0.25
CA CYS A 73 33.88 -12.49 -1.13
C CYS A 73 32.95 -13.38 -1.96
N ILE A 74 31.76 -13.69 -1.45
CA ILE A 74 30.78 -14.54 -2.13
C ILE A 74 29.86 -13.65 -2.96
N VAL A 75 29.74 -13.94 -4.25
CA VAL A 75 28.78 -13.26 -5.12
C VAL A 75 27.37 -13.67 -4.69
N PRO A 76 26.50 -12.74 -4.25
CA PRO A 76 25.14 -13.07 -3.85
C PRO A 76 24.33 -13.59 -5.04
N GLU A 77 23.36 -14.46 -4.78
CA GLU A 77 22.43 -14.93 -5.80
C GLU A 77 21.65 -13.73 -6.38
N GLN A 78 21.47 -13.73 -7.71
CA GLN A 78 20.73 -12.65 -8.35
C GLN A 78 19.27 -12.66 -7.87
N PRO A 79 18.71 -11.48 -7.53
CA PRO A 79 17.32 -11.40 -7.13
C PRO A 79 16.42 -11.87 -8.27
N LEU A 80 15.31 -12.53 -7.90
CA LEU A 80 14.29 -12.96 -8.84
C LEU A 80 13.79 -11.77 -9.67
N SER A 81 13.62 -11.99 -10.98
CA SER A 81 13.05 -10.98 -11.86
C SER A 81 11.64 -10.58 -11.43
N LEU A 82 11.36 -9.27 -11.48
CA LEU A 82 10.04 -8.74 -11.18
C LEU A 82 9.02 -9.12 -12.26
N ASN A 83 7.79 -9.43 -11.85
CA ASN A 83 6.68 -9.57 -12.78
C ASN A 83 6.11 -8.17 -13.10
N LEU A 84 6.58 -7.58 -14.20
CA LEU A 84 6.20 -6.24 -14.63
C LEU A 84 4.70 -6.13 -14.97
N GLU A 85 4.08 -7.19 -15.45
CA GLU A 85 2.65 -7.22 -15.75
C GLU A 85 1.80 -7.07 -14.49
N ARG A 86 2.14 -7.81 -13.42
CA ARG A 86 1.48 -7.68 -12.11
C ARG A 86 1.66 -6.29 -11.51
N LEU A 87 2.85 -5.70 -11.66
CA LEU A 87 3.11 -4.33 -11.20
C LEU A 87 2.28 -3.31 -11.97
N SER A 88 2.24 -3.40 -13.30
CA SER A 88 1.43 -2.51 -14.14
C SER A 88 -0.07 -2.60 -13.83
N THR A 89 -0.56 -3.82 -13.57
CA THR A 89 -1.95 -4.07 -13.20
C THR A 89 -2.27 -3.46 -11.84
N ARG A 90 -1.37 -3.63 -10.86
CA ARG A 90 -1.52 -2.98 -9.55
C ARG A 90 -1.56 -1.45 -9.68
N ALA A 91 -0.66 -0.87 -10.47
CA ALA A 91 -0.62 0.58 -10.70
C ALA A 91 -1.93 1.09 -11.33
N ARG A 92 -2.41 0.44 -12.41
CA ARG A 92 -3.69 0.78 -13.05
C ARG A 92 -4.86 0.69 -12.08
N ASN A 93 -4.94 -0.40 -11.30
CA ASN A 93 -6.01 -0.58 -10.31
C ASN A 93 -6.01 0.51 -9.24
N GLN A 94 -4.83 0.95 -8.76
CA GLN A 94 -4.71 2.04 -7.79
C GLN A 94 -5.18 3.38 -8.39
N VAL A 95 -4.81 3.66 -9.64
CA VAL A 95 -5.27 4.87 -10.34
C VAL A 95 -6.80 4.85 -10.51
N GLU A 96 -7.38 3.73 -10.94
CA GLU A 96 -8.83 3.59 -11.05
C GLU A 96 -9.54 3.77 -9.70
N GLN A 97 -9.04 3.13 -8.63
CA GLN A 97 -9.60 3.27 -7.29
C GLN A 97 -9.56 4.72 -6.81
N LYS A 98 -8.45 5.43 -7.03
CA LYS A 98 -8.31 6.85 -6.66
C LYS A 98 -9.27 7.74 -7.46
N ARG A 99 -9.43 7.48 -8.76
CA ARG A 99 -10.43 8.20 -9.59
C ARG A 99 -11.84 8.01 -9.05
N LEU A 100 -12.23 6.77 -8.71
CA LEU A 100 -13.54 6.48 -8.13
C LEU A 100 -13.75 7.19 -6.78
N GLN A 101 -12.73 7.23 -5.92
CA GLN A 101 -12.78 7.97 -4.65
C GLN A 101 -13.03 9.46 -4.86
N LEU A 102 -12.33 10.08 -5.81
CA LEU A 102 -12.52 11.49 -6.15
C LEU A 102 -13.92 11.75 -6.71
N THR A 103 -14.41 10.88 -7.59
CA THR A 103 -15.78 10.96 -8.13
C THR A 103 -16.81 10.89 -7.02
N ALA A 104 -16.67 9.95 -6.07
CA ALA A 104 -17.56 9.84 -4.91
C ALA A 104 -17.53 11.10 -4.03
N LEU A 105 -16.34 11.64 -3.77
CA LEU A 105 -16.19 12.85 -2.96
C LEU A 105 -16.80 14.09 -3.64
N SER A 106 -16.63 14.21 -4.96
CA SER A 106 -17.13 15.34 -5.74
C SER A 106 -18.66 15.41 -5.82
N ALA A 107 -19.36 14.31 -5.54
CA ALA A 107 -20.82 14.26 -5.56
C ALA A 107 -21.47 15.02 -4.38
N GLY A 108 -20.70 15.37 -3.33
CA GLY A 108 -21.21 16.14 -2.19
C GLY A 108 -22.28 15.39 -1.36
N VAL A 109 -22.26 14.06 -1.41
CA VAL A 109 -23.24 13.19 -0.71
C VAL A 109 -22.69 12.66 0.62
N SER A 110 -23.56 12.01 1.41
CA SER A 110 -23.18 11.42 2.70
C SER A 110 -22.07 10.36 2.56
N PRO A 111 -21.26 10.13 3.61
CA PRO A 111 -20.26 9.07 3.60
C PRO A 111 -20.85 7.68 3.28
N GLU A 112 -22.08 7.44 3.69
CA GLU A 112 -22.84 6.23 3.35
C GLU A 112 -23.03 6.08 1.83
N GLY A 113 -23.49 7.14 1.14
CA GLY A 113 -23.63 7.13 -0.31
C GLY A 113 -22.29 6.94 -1.03
N GLN A 114 -21.23 7.59 -0.53
CA GLN A 114 -19.87 7.44 -1.06
C GLN A 114 -19.38 5.99 -0.92
N ASN A 115 -19.58 5.38 0.26
CA ASN A 115 -19.17 4.01 0.54
C ASN A 115 -19.93 2.99 -0.31
N LEU A 116 -21.25 3.17 -0.47
CA LEU A 116 -22.07 2.30 -1.30
C LEU A 116 -21.66 2.42 -2.78
N TYR A 117 -21.45 3.63 -3.29
CA TYR A 117 -20.96 3.85 -4.66
C TYR A 117 -19.64 3.10 -4.90
N MET A 118 -18.69 3.22 -3.97
CA MET A 118 -17.41 2.53 -4.05
C MET A 118 -17.56 1.01 -4.01
N ALA A 119 -18.49 0.48 -3.20
CA ALA A 119 -18.77 -0.95 -3.13
C ALA A 119 -19.38 -1.48 -4.44
N ILE A 120 -20.32 -0.75 -5.03
CA ILE A 120 -20.91 -1.08 -6.33
C ILE A 120 -19.85 -1.00 -7.42
N ALA A 121 -19.03 0.05 -7.46
CA ALA A 121 -17.99 0.26 -8.48
C ALA A 121 -16.90 -0.85 -8.51
N ARG A 122 -16.69 -1.56 -7.40
CA ARG A 122 -15.82 -2.75 -7.35
C ARG A 122 -16.42 -3.94 -8.07
N THR A 123 -17.75 -4.05 -8.11
CA THR A 123 -18.48 -5.18 -8.68
C THR A 123 -18.95 -4.89 -10.11
N ILE A 124 -19.45 -3.67 -10.33
CA ILE A 124 -20.05 -3.21 -11.59
C ILE A 124 -19.32 -1.94 -12.03
N LYS A 125 -18.62 -2.02 -13.17
CA LYS A 125 -17.85 -0.89 -13.70
C LYS A 125 -18.71 0.26 -14.24
N GLN A 126 -19.95 -0.03 -14.64
CA GLN A 126 -20.89 0.96 -15.17
C GLN A 126 -21.70 1.59 -14.03
N VAL A 127 -21.07 2.47 -13.26
CA VAL A 127 -21.73 3.20 -12.17
C VAL A 127 -21.33 4.68 -12.19
N THR A 128 -22.33 5.55 -12.08
CA THR A 128 -22.18 7.01 -12.19
C THR A 128 -23.05 7.73 -11.18
N TRP A 129 -22.79 9.02 -10.97
CA TRP A 129 -23.66 9.88 -10.18
C TRP A 129 -24.63 10.63 -11.10
N SER A 130 -25.87 10.81 -10.63
CA SER A 130 -26.86 11.72 -11.20
C SER A 130 -27.42 12.59 -10.07
N GLY A 131 -26.83 13.78 -9.91
CA GLY A 131 -27.02 14.58 -8.70
C GLY A 131 -26.64 13.76 -7.46
N PRO A 132 -27.52 13.64 -6.45
CA PRO A 132 -27.26 12.84 -5.26
C PRO A 132 -27.47 11.33 -5.48
N ASN A 133 -27.93 10.89 -6.66
CA ASN A 133 -28.34 9.51 -6.90
C ASN A 133 -27.21 8.69 -7.52
N ILE A 134 -27.12 7.41 -7.15
CA ILE A 134 -26.23 6.44 -7.80
C ILE A 134 -26.99 5.81 -8.96
N VAL A 135 -26.42 5.84 -10.16
CA VAL A 135 -27.00 5.21 -11.36
C VAL A 135 -26.11 4.06 -11.79
N VAL A 136 -26.66 2.84 -11.77
CA VAL A 136 -26.00 1.58 -12.12
C VAL A 136 -26.53 1.08 -13.45
N CYS A 137 -25.65 0.75 -14.39
CA CYS A 137 -25.99 0.26 -15.74
C CYS A 137 -26.99 1.15 -16.51
N LYS A 138 -27.10 2.44 -16.16
CA LYS A 138 -28.07 3.43 -16.68
C LYS A 138 -29.55 3.18 -16.33
N ASP A 139 -29.90 1.97 -15.89
CA ASP A 139 -31.30 1.57 -15.68
C ASP A 139 -31.71 1.52 -14.21
N VAL A 140 -30.75 1.38 -13.28
CA VAL A 140 -31.03 1.26 -11.84
C VAL A 140 -30.57 2.52 -11.13
N THR A 141 -31.48 3.16 -10.40
CA THR A 141 -31.22 4.36 -9.61
C THR A 141 -31.35 4.06 -8.13
N ILE A 142 -30.35 4.46 -7.34
CA ILE A 142 -30.36 4.39 -5.89
C ILE A 142 -30.37 5.82 -5.36
N THR A 143 -31.44 6.20 -4.67
CA THR A 143 -31.60 7.54 -4.09
C THR A 143 -31.20 7.54 -2.61
N PRO A 144 -30.86 8.69 -2.01
CA PRO A 144 -30.79 8.81 -0.55
C PRO A 144 -32.08 8.29 0.13
N PRO A 145 -31.99 7.67 1.33
CA PRO A 145 -30.81 7.40 2.16
C PRO A 145 -29.99 6.16 1.75
N TYR A 146 -30.04 5.74 0.49
CA TYR A 146 -29.21 4.67 -0.10
C TYR A 146 -29.44 3.27 0.47
N LYS A 147 -30.67 3.00 0.94
CA LYS A 147 -31.09 1.69 1.45
C LYS A 147 -31.59 0.78 0.34
N VAL A 148 -31.76 -0.50 0.66
CA VAL A 148 -32.34 -1.52 -0.25
C VAL A 148 -33.70 -1.07 -0.81
N ASP A 149 -34.49 -0.37 0.00
CA ASP A 149 -35.81 0.15 -0.39
C ASP A 149 -35.74 1.36 -1.33
N ASN A 150 -34.58 2.03 -1.42
CA ASN A 150 -34.37 3.18 -2.29
C ASN A 150 -33.81 2.81 -3.68
N VAL A 151 -33.70 1.51 -3.98
CA VAL A 151 -33.28 1.01 -5.29
C VAL A 151 -34.49 0.91 -6.20
N ASN A 152 -34.46 1.62 -7.33
CA ASN A 152 -35.55 1.72 -8.30
C ASN A 152 -35.06 1.40 -9.72
N SER A 153 -35.81 0.61 -10.47
CA SER A 153 -35.55 0.31 -11.89
C SER A 153 -36.79 -0.27 -12.55
N SER A 154 -36.89 -0.13 -13.88
CA SER A 154 -37.88 -0.84 -14.70
C SER A 154 -37.49 -2.29 -15.00
N ASP A 155 -36.20 -2.65 -14.90
CA ASP A 155 -35.73 -4.02 -15.13
C ASP A 155 -35.66 -4.80 -13.81
N GLN A 156 -36.61 -5.72 -13.60
CA GLN A 156 -36.71 -6.52 -12.37
C GLN A 156 -35.47 -7.39 -12.11
N ARG A 157 -34.75 -7.83 -13.15
CA ARG A 157 -33.55 -8.66 -12.98
C ARG A 157 -32.39 -7.81 -12.48
N GLN A 158 -32.15 -6.66 -13.10
CA GLN A 158 -31.12 -5.73 -12.65
C GLN A 158 -31.44 -5.18 -11.26
N LEU A 159 -32.71 -4.84 -10.99
CA LEU A 159 -33.19 -4.40 -9.68
C LEU A 159 -32.84 -5.43 -8.59
N SER A 160 -33.18 -6.69 -8.83
CA SER A 160 -32.92 -7.77 -7.86
C SER A 160 -31.43 -7.98 -7.63
N TYR A 161 -30.60 -7.84 -8.67
CA TYR A 161 -29.15 -7.97 -8.56
C TYR A 161 -28.53 -6.82 -7.76
N VAL A 162 -28.91 -5.57 -8.07
CA VAL A 162 -28.39 -4.40 -7.36
C VAL A 162 -28.85 -4.40 -5.91
N LYS A 163 -30.11 -4.75 -5.61
CA LYS A 163 -30.59 -4.90 -4.22
C LYS A 163 -29.73 -5.86 -3.40
N LYS A 164 -29.33 -7.01 -3.97
CA LYS A 164 -28.41 -7.95 -3.30
C LYS A 164 -27.04 -7.35 -3.00
N ILE A 165 -26.53 -6.48 -3.88
CA ILE A 165 -25.25 -5.79 -3.65
C ILE A 165 -25.40 -4.78 -2.49
N VAL A 166 -26.50 -4.03 -2.48
CA VAL A 166 -26.79 -3.06 -1.40
C VAL A 166 -26.97 -3.78 -0.06
N GLU A 167 -27.77 -4.84 -0.01
CA GLU A 167 -27.99 -5.65 1.19
C GLU A 167 -26.69 -6.26 1.72
N LYS A 168 -25.85 -6.82 0.83
CA LYS A 168 -24.53 -7.30 1.20
C LYS A 168 -23.68 -6.17 1.81
N HIS A 169 -23.68 -4.99 1.20
CA HIS A 169 -22.92 -3.85 1.69
C HIS A 169 -23.37 -3.43 3.10
N GLU A 170 -24.68 -3.36 3.35
CA GLU A 170 -25.25 -3.03 4.66
C GLU A 170 -24.84 -4.05 5.73
N ASN A 171 -24.91 -5.35 5.41
CA ASN A 171 -24.46 -6.42 6.30
C ASN A 171 -22.95 -6.34 6.59
N ASP A 172 -22.13 -6.09 5.56
CA ASP A 172 -20.69 -5.94 5.72
C ASP A 172 -20.36 -4.73 6.62
N GLN A 173 -21.08 -3.60 6.46
CA GLN A 173 -20.91 -2.42 7.33
C GLN A 173 -21.35 -2.69 8.77
N ALA A 174 -22.46 -3.40 8.99
CA ALA A 174 -22.92 -3.77 10.33
C ALA A 174 -21.89 -4.64 11.06
N ASN A 175 -21.27 -5.60 10.36
CA ASN A 175 -20.23 -6.47 10.92
C ASN A 175 -18.94 -5.70 11.26
N ILE A 176 -18.54 -4.74 10.41
CA ILE A 176 -17.38 -3.88 10.68
C ILE A 176 -17.62 -3.00 11.92
N ASN A 177 -18.81 -2.44 12.06
CA ASN A 177 -19.14 -1.60 13.21
C ASN A 177 -19.18 -2.41 14.52
N GLN A 178 -19.71 -3.64 14.49
CA GLN A 178 -19.71 -4.54 15.65
C GLN A 178 -18.29 -4.95 16.06
N SER A 179 -17.44 -5.34 15.10
CA SER A 179 -16.05 -5.73 15.38
C SER A 179 -15.19 -4.58 15.91
N THR A 180 -15.41 -3.36 15.42
CA THR A 180 -14.71 -2.16 15.92
C THR A 180 -15.12 -1.86 17.37
N SER A 181 -16.42 -1.91 17.68
CA SER A 181 -16.90 -1.70 19.06
C SER A 181 -16.41 -2.77 20.06
N ALA A 182 -16.25 -4.03 19.62
CA ALA A 182 -15.72 -5.09 20.48
C ALA A 182 -14.21 -4.92 20.77
N ALA A 183 -13.44 -4.41 19.79
CA ALA A 183 -12.02 -4.13 19.97
C ALA A 183 -11.78 -2.94 20.94
N ASP A 184 -12.61 -1.90 20.87
CA ASP A 184 -12.53 -0.74 21.77
C ASP A 184 -12.93 -1.09 23.22
N ILE A 185 -13.83 -2.05 23.41
CA ILE A 185 -14.20 -2.56 24.75
C ILE A 185 -13.07 -3.42 25.34
N ALA A 186 -12.32 -4.16 24.53
CA ALA A 186 -11.21 -5.00 25.00
C ALA A 186 -9.91 -4.21 25.28
N ALA A 187 -9.83 -2.96 24.82
CA ALA A 187 -8.67 -2.09 24.99
C ALA A 187 -8.76 -1.14 26.20
N ASN A 188 -9.89 -1.16 26.93
CA ASN A 188 -10.12 -0.42 28.19
C ASN A 188 -10.24 -1.38 29.37
#